data_AF-A0A3D9H2F0-F1
#
_entry.id   AF-A0A3D9H2F0-F1
#
_cell.length_a   1.000
_cell.length_b   1.000
_cell.length_c   1.000
_cell.angle_alpha   90.00
_cell.angle_beta   90.00
_cell.angle_gamma   90.00
#
_symmetry.space_group_name_H-M   'P 1'
#
loop_
_entity.id
_entity.type
_entity.pdbx_description
1 polymer ?
#
loop_
_entity_poly.entity_id
_entity_poly.type
_entity_poly.pdbx_seq_one_letter_code
_entity_poly.pdbx_strand_id
1 'polypeptide(L)'
;MAPTLNIAFFVVCFCFAVLSPNKSFGHEPGEYVVTECDVLMSAPFDPRRRSAAVLDGNLDKVQGQIKCQEAMVLFPQHPRFRVLLARAIMSTAGWFPKKSEEVYSLLSLAQEQNYTAANFLLGNYFYREGGFMLPHKEVPQQKRSYFNRMIESYQRYIDSVEEHSYALVQLARVYEAMGRQKKVLLHLDKAISMGNINALTQKGRYLFEAVSRKEGRKNLVLASQLGDGRADYWLSEFYLRGDVLNLTVEDLVLSKMHFARAKKQKAVAPHILGFVEKKLNRILKEFPRINAKFDFIYEAATAARSEDLVFSLEEAVSLASRQFDSAKKEY
;
A
#
# COMPACT_ATOMS: atom_id res chain seq x y z
N MET A 1 23.68 71.24 33.23
CA MET A 1 24.08 70.02 33.97
C MET A 1 22.80 69.28 34.35
N ALA A 2 22.54 68.15 33.71
CA ALA A 2 21.38 67.30 33.98
C ALA A 2 21.89 65.88 34.32
N PRO A 3 21.29 65.17 35.29
CA PRO A 3 21.80 63.87 35.71
C PRO A 3 21.27 62.77 34.80
N THR A 4 22.14 61.83 34.44
CA THR A 4 21.82 60.60 33.72
C THR A 4 21.31 59.55 34.69
N LEU A 5 20.08 59.10 34.47
CA LEU A 5 19.44 58.01 35.22
C LEU A 5 19.78 56.67 34.54
N ASN A 6 20.65 55.87 35.15
CA ASN A 6 20.93 54.50 34.72
C ASN A 6 19.86 53.56 35.28
N ILE A 7 18.96 53.09 34.42
CA ILE A 7 17.98 52.05 34.75
C ILE A 7 18.57 50.70 34.33
N ALA A 8 18.99 49.91 35.30
CA ALA A 8 19.41 48.52 35.10
C ALA A 8 18.17 47.63 34.86
N PHE A 9 18.05 47.07 33.66
CA PHE A 9 17.06 46.05 33.33
C PHE A 9 17.48 44.70 33.92
N PHE A 10 16.82 44.28 35.00
CA PHE A 10 16.85 42.89 35.47
C PHE A 10 15.96 42.03 34.56
N VAL A 11 16.58 41.27 33.65
CA VAL A 11 15.91 40.20 32.91
C VAL A 11 15.78 39.00 33.85
N VAL A 12 14.62 38.83 34.46
CA VAL A 12 14.28 37.62 35.22
C VAL A 12 13.90 36.55 34.21
N CYS A 13 14.84 35.66 33.89
CA CYS A 13 14.59 34.42 33.17
C CYS A 13 13.76 33.48 34.06
N PHE A 14 12.43 33.57 33.94
CA PHE A 14 11.54 32.52 34.43
C PHE A 14 11.70 31.28 33.55
N CYS A 15 12.63 30.39 33.92
CA CYS A 15 12.61 29.00 33.47
C CYS A 15 11.37 28.33 34.06
N PHE A 16 10.22 28.46 33.39
CA PHE A 16 9.15 27.48 33.53
C PHE A 16 9.70 26.18 32.97
N ALA A 17 10.26 25.35 33.86
CA ALA A 17 10.31 23.92 33.64
C ALA A 17 8.85 23.48 33.49
N VAL A 18 8.36 23.47 32.25
CA VAL A 18 7.19 22.69 31.86
C VAL A 18 7.61 21.26 32.14
N LEU A 19 7.31 20.80 33.36
CA LEU A 19 7.22 19.39 33.66
C LEU A 19 6.20 18.87 32.66
N SER A 20 6.68 18.36 31.52
CA SER A 20 5.90 17.50 30.67
C SER A 20 5.26 16.50 31.62
N PRO A 21 3.93 16.45 31.74
CA PRO A 21 3.30 15.39 32.52
C PRO A 21 3.91 14.12 31.97
N ASN A 22 4.63 13.39 32.84
CA ASN A 22 5.14 12.08 32.51
C ASN A 22 3.98 11.38 31.81
N LYS A 23 4.15 11.10 30.51
CA LYS A 23 3.33 10.10 29.84
C LYS A 23 3.70 8.80 30.51
N SER A 24 3.18 8.60 31.72
CA SER A 24 2.95 7.28 32.27
C SER A 24 2.01 6.65 31.25
N PHE A 25 2.59 5.94 30.28
CA PHE A 25 1.86 4.95 29.53
C PHE A 25 1.16 4.13 30.59
N GLY A 26 -0.17 4.31 30.69
CA GLY A 26 -0.97 3.81 31.79
C GLY A 26 -0.57 2.36 32.06
N HIS A 27 -0.26 2.09 33.33
CA HIS A 27 0.11 0.79 33.87
C HIS A 27 -0.37 -0.36 32.99
N GLU A 28 0.55 -1.25 32.56
CA GLU A 28 0.18 -2.55 32.00
C GLU A 28 -0.76 -3.22 33.02
N PRO A 29 -2.08 -3.27 32.77
CA PRO A 29 -3.00 -3.70 33.81
C PRO A 29 -2.98 -5.23 33.86
N GLY A 30 -2.01 -5.81 34.57
CA GLY A 30 -1.96 -7.25 34.79
C GLY A 30 -1.56 -8.08 33.57
N GLU A 31 -1.08 -9.28 33.88
CA GLU A 31 -0.72 -10.33 32.95
C GLU A 31 -1.99 -10.84 32.23
N TYR A 32 -2.44 -10.14 31.19
CA TYR A 32 -3.64 -10.56 30.46
C TYR A 32 -3.35 -11.80 29.61
N VAL A 33 -4.17 -12.83 29.83
CA VAL A 33 -4.13 -14.10 29.11
C VAL A 33 -4.30 -13.88 27.60
N VAL A 34 -3.43 -14.49 26.80
CA VAL A 34 -3.58 -14.56 25.34
C VAL A 34 -4.80 -15.42 25.03
N THR A 35 -5.74 -14.87 24.27
CA THR A 35 -6.99 -15.55 23.91
C THR A 35 -6.95 -16.12 22.49
N GLU A 36 -7.90 -16.98 22.14
CA GLU A 36 -8.07 -17.42 20.74
C GLU A 36 -8.33 -16.25 19.77
N CYS A 37 -8.98 -15.16 20.23
CA CYS A 37 -9.12 -13.94 19.44
C CYS A 37 -7.75 -13.35 19.07
N ASP A 38 -6.79 -13.33 20.00
CA ASP A 38 -5.43 -12.87 19.69
C ASP A 38 -4.78 -13.78 18.65
N VAL A 39 -4.86 -15.10 18.81
CA VAL A 39 -4.24 -16.07 17.90
C VAL A 39 -4.80 -15.95 16.48
N LEU A 40 -6.11 -15.74 16.33
CA LEU A 40 -6.77 -15.71 15.03
C LEU A 40 -6.72 -14.32 14.36
N MET A 41 -6.70 -13.24 15.15
CA MET A 41 -6.94 -11.88 14.63
C MET A 41 -5.79 -10.89 14.88
N SER A 42 -4.67 -11.30 15.49
CA SER A 42 -3.54 -10.40 15.77
C SER A 42 -3.02 -9.68 14.53
N ALA A 43 -2.93 -8.35 14.64
CA ALA A 43 -2.65 -7.48 13.51
C ALA A 43 -1.14 -7.22 13.34
N PRO A 44 -0.60 -7.34 12.11
CA PRO A 44 0.81 -7.07 11.86
C PRO A 44 1.22 -5.62 12.15
N PHE A 45 0.28 -4.69 12.07
CA PHE A 45 0.48 -3.27 12.36
C PHE A 45 0.26 -2.92 13.85
N ASP A 46 -0.13 -3.88 14.70
CA ASP A 46 -0.30 -3.59 16.13
C ASP A 46 1.05 -3.76 16.85
N PRO A 47 1.68 -2.67 17.34
CA PRO A 47 2.92 -2.77 18.12
C PRO A 47 2.70 -3.40 19.50
N ARG A 48 1.45 -3.46 19.98
CA ARG A 48 1.06 -4.02 21.30
C ARG A 48 0.43 -5.41 21.18
N ARG A 49 0.55 -6.06 20.03
CA ARG A 49 0.05 -7.43 19.81
C ARG A 49 0.66 -8.42 20.83
N ARG A 50 -0.11 -9.44 21.22
CA ARG A 50 0.33 -10.48 22.19
C ARG A 50 0.45 -11.88 21.59
N SER A 51 0.29 -12.01 20.28
CA SER A 51 0.48 -13.26 19.54
C SER A 51 1.13 -12.97 18.18
N ALA A 52 1.52 -14.03 17.46
CA ALA A 52 2.06 -13.92 16.11
C ALA A 52 1.10 -13.14 15.20
N ALA A 53 1.65 -12.31 14.31
CA ALA A 53 0.84 -11.54 13.38
C ALA A 53 0.15 -12.46 12.37
N VAL A 54 -1.15 -12.26 12.17
CA VAL A 54 -1.93 -12.97 11.16
C VAL A 54 -2.16 -12.04 9.97
N LEU A 55 -1.66 -12.41 8.80
CA LEU A 55 -1.84 -11.65 7.56
C LEU A 55 -3.30 -11.71 7.10
N ASP A 56 -3.80 -10.65 6.44
CA ASP A 56 -5.21 -10.55 6.04
C ASP A 56 -5.68 -11.72 5.14
N GLY A 57 -4.79 -12.29 4.32
CA GLY A 57 -5.08 -13.46 3.48
C GLY A 57 -5.20 -14.78 4.24
N ASN A 58 -4.73 -14.84 5.49
CA ASN A 58 -4.70 -16.03 6.34
C ASN A 58 -5.70 -15.95 7.50
N LEU A 59 -6.50 -14.89 7.58
CA LEU A 59 -7.51 -14.76 8.63
C LEU A 59 -8.60 -15.82 8.45
N ASP A 60 -8.87 -16.60 9.50
CA ASP A 60 -10.17 -17.26 9.64
C ASP A 60 -11.19 -16.23 10.09
N LYS A 61 -11.81 -15.55 9.12
CA LYS A 61 -12.63 -14.37 9.35
C LYS A 61 -13.87 -14.69 10.19
N VAL A 62 -14.48 -15.84 9.97
CA VAL A 62 -15.71 -16.26 10.64
C VAL A 62 -15.39 -16.68 12.07
N GLN A 63 -14.43 -17.59 12.24
CA GLN A 63 -14.05 -18.06 13.57
C GLN A 63 -13.42 -16.94 14.40
N GLY A 64 -12.58 -16.10 13.79
CA GLY A 64 -11.98 -14.95 14.44
C GLY A 64 -13.01 -13.95 14.96
N GLN A 65 -14.09 -13.70 14.21
CA GLN A 65 -15.18 -12.85 14.70
C GLN A 65 -15.88 -13.46 15.92
N ILE A 66 -16.22 -14.76 15.87
CA ILE A 66 -16.85 -15.47 16.99
C ILE A 66 -15.97 -15.39 18.25
N LYS A 67 -14.67 -15.71 18.12
CA LYS A 67 -13.73 -15.70 19.25
C LYS A 67 -13.46 -14.31 19.80
N CYS A 68 -13.47 -13.29 18.96
CA CYS A 68 -13.37 -11.91 19.46
C CYS A 68 -14.65 -11.42 20.13
N GLN A 69 -15.83 -11.92 19.74
CA GLN A 69 -17.07 -11.66 20.47
C GLN A 69 -17.06 -12.33 21.86
N GLU A 70 -16.64 -13.59 21.95
CA GLU A 70 -16.44 -14.30 23.23
C GLU A 70 -15.46 -13.54 24.13
N ALA A 71 -14.32 -13.10 23.59
CA ALA A 71 -13.35 -12.30 24.34
C ALA A 71 -13.93 -10.95 24.83
N MET A 72 -14.80 -10.30 24.04
CA MET A 72 -15.47 -9.07 24.44
C MET A 72 -16.51 -9.27 25.55
N VAL A 73 -17.07 -10.47 25.73
CA VAL A 73 -17.93 -10.79 26.88
C VAL A 73 -17.10 -10.87 28.16
N LEU A 74 -15.92 -11.51 28.10
CA LEU A 74 -15.02 -11.66 29.25
C LEU A 74 -14.28 -10.36 29.59
N PHE A 75 -13.99 -9.54 28.57
CA PHE A 75 -13.16 -8.33 28.69
C PHE A 75 -13.79 -7.11 27.98
N PRO A 76 -14.99 -6.67 28.39
CA PRO A 76 -15.80 -5.69 27.64
C PRO A 76 -15.17 -4.30 27.50
N GLN A 77 -14.24 -3.96 28.39
CA GLN A 77 -13.56 -2.66 28.39
C GLN A 77 -12.16 -2.68 27.78
N HIS A 78 -11.70 -3.83 27.28
CA HIS A 78 -10.32 -3.97 26.83
C HIS A 78 -10.14 -3.45 25.38
N PRO A 79 -9.30 -2.42 25.14
CA PRO A 79 -9.21 -1.76 23.84
C PRO A 79 -8.74 -2.68 22.70
N ARG A 80 -7.78 -3.56 23.00
CA ARG A 80 -7.28 -4.57 22.03
C ARG A 80 -8.42 -5.43 21.45
N PHE A 81 -9.29 -6.00 22.28
CA PHE A 81 -10.35 -6.87 21.78
C PHE A 81 -11.39 -6.10 20.97
N ARG A 82 -11.61 -4.82 21.24
CA ARG A 82 -12.39 -3.94 20.36
C ARG A 82 -11.76 -3.80 18.98
N VAL A 83 -10.44 -3.57 18.93
CA VAL A 83 -9.68 -3.48 17.67
C VAL A 83 -9.70 -4.80 16.91
N LEU A 84 -9.49 -5.93 17.58
CA LEU A 84 -9.49 -7.26 16.95
C LEU A 84 -10.89 -7.64 16.45
N LEU A 85 -11.94 -7.36 17.22
CA LEU A 85 -13.32 -7.56 16.78
C LEU A 85 -13.68 -6.66 15.58
N ALA A 86 -13.32 -5.38 15.63
CA ALA A 86 -13.52 -4.47 14.50
C ALA A 86 -12.81 -4.96 13.23
N ARG A 87 -11.56 -5.43 13.35
CA ARG A 87 -10.83 -6.06 12.25
C ARG A 87 -11.56 -7.29 11.70
N ALA A 88 -12.08 -8.16 12.57
CA ALA A 88 -12.81 -9.35 12.16
C ALA A 88 -14.07 -9.00 11.37
N ILE A 89 -14.88 -8.05 11.87
CA ILE A 89 -16.08 -7.55 11.19
C ILE A 89 -15.73 -6.92 9.84
N MET A 90 -14.68 -6.10 9.78
CA MET A 90 -14.21 -5.50 8.52
C MET A 90 -13.74 -6.55 7.50
N SER A 91 -13.22 -7.68 7.95
CA SER A 91 -12.75 -8.77 7.09
C SER A 91 -13.89 -9.65 6.58
N THR A 92 -14.92 -9.90 7.39
CA THR A 92 -16.10 -10.70 7.01
C THR A 92 -17.06 -9.93 6.10
N ALA A 93 -17.25 -8.64 6.36
CA ALA A 93 -18.25 -7.85 5.64
C ALA A 93 -17.81 -7.37 4.24
N GLY A 94 -16.57 -7.66 3.84
CA GLY A 94 -16.02 -7.25 2.55
C GLY A 94 -15.75 -5.74 2.46
N TRP A 95 -15.89 -5.17 1.26
CA TRP A 95 -15.55 -3.77 0.99
C TRP A 95 -16.55 -2.77 1.61
N PHE A 96 -17.81 -3.16 1.78
CA PHE A 96 -18.88 -2.31 2.30
C PHE A 96 -19.52 -2.97 3.52
N PRO A 97 -19.03 -2.68 4.74
CA PRO A 97 -19.59 -3.28 5.92
C PRO A 97 -21.03 -2.78 6.13
N LYS A 98 -22.01 -3.69 6.07
CA LYS A 98 -23.38 -3.41 6.56
C LYS A 98 -23.40 -2.99 8.03
N LYS A 99 -22.30 -3.23 8.75
CA LYS A 99 -22.06 -2.94 10.16
C LYS A 99 -21.05 -1.79 10.37
N SER A 100 -21.06 -0.79 9.49
CA SER A 100 -20.09 0.33 9.54
C SER A 100 -20.12 1.07 10.89
N GLU A 101 -21.31 1.31 11.45
CA GLU A 101 -21.48 1.96 12.76
C GLU A 101 -20.88 1.17 13.92
N GLU A 102 -21.06 -0.16 13.94
CA GLU A 102 -20.49 -1.06 14.96
C GLU A 102 -18.95 -1.00 14.95
N VAL A 103 -18.36 -1.07 13.76
CA VAL A 103 -16.90 -0.97 13.56
C VAL A 103 -16.38 0.39 14.05
N TYR A 104 -17.04 1.48 13.65
CA TYR A 104 -16.63 2.82 14.05
C TYR A 104 -16.68 3.01 15.57
N SER A 105 -17.76 2.53 16.23
CA SER A 105 -17.93 2.60 17.68
C SER A 105 -16.80 1.86 18.41
N LEU A 106 -16.52 0.61 18.03
CA LEU A 106 -15.45 -0.19 18.63
C LEU A 106 -14.08 0.49 18.52
N LEU A 107 -13.75 1.02 17.34
CA LEU A 107 -12.47 1.65 17.08
C LEU A 107 -12.33 3.01 17.78
N SER A 108 -13.40 3.80 17.84
CA SER A 108 -13.38 5.10 18.51
C SER A 108 -13.16 4.94 20.02
N LEU A 109 -13.87 4.00 20.65
CA LEU A 109 -13.67 3.67 22.07
C LEU A 109 -12.25 3.16 22.36
N ALA A 110 -11.66 2.36 21.45
CA ALA A 110 -10.28 1.92 21.60
C ALA A 110 -9.26 3.06 21.41
N GLN A 111 -9.55 4.01 20.52
CA GLN A 111 -8.74 5.21 20.32
C GLN A 111 -8.78 6.13 21.55
N GLU A 112 -9.95 6.34 22.15
CA GLU A 112 -10.12 7.10 23.40
C GLU A 112 -9.31 6.50 24.56
N GLN A 113 -9.15 5.18 24.56
CA GLN A 113 -8.27 4.44 25.48
C GLN A 113 -6.78 4.43 25.04
N ASN A 114 -6.39 5.29 24.10
CA ASN A 114 -5.04 5.43 23.57
C ASN A 114 -4.45 4.13 22.98
N TYR A 115 -5.28 3.28 22.39
CA TYR A 115 -4.80 2.05 21.76
C TYR A 115 -4.36 2.32 20.32
N THR A 116 -3.05 2.38 20.11
CA THR A 116 -2.42 2.83 18.86
C THR A 116 -2.98 2.17 17.59
N ALA A 117 -3.19 0.86 17.59
CA ALA A 117 -3.70 0.13 16.43
C ALA A 117 -5.11 0.59 15.98
N ALA A 118 -5.90 1.19 16.87
CA ALA A 118 -7.20 1.75 16.53
C ALA A 118 -7.07 2.91 15.53
N ASN A 119 -6.03 3.75 15.66
CA ASN A 119 -5.77 4.85 14.73
C ASN A 119 -5.55 4.33 13.30
N PHE A 120 -4.81 3.22 13.16
CA PHE A 120 -4.58 2.62 11.85
C PHE A 120 -5.89 2.09 11.23
N LEU A 121 -6.69 1.34 12.01
CA LEU A 121 -7.96 0.80 11.53
C LEU A 121 -9.01 1.87 11.26
N LEU A 122 -9.05 2.98 12.02
CA LEU A 122 -9.91 4.13 11.73
C LEU A 122 -9.55 4.74 10.37
N GLY A 123 -8.25 4.88 10.07
CA GLY A 123 -7.79 5.30 8.74
C GLY A 123 -8.32 4.40 7.63
N ASN A 124 -8.24 3.08 7.81
CA ASN A 124 -8.77 2.10 6.86
C ASN A 124 -10.31 2.13 6.77
N TYR A 125 -11.00 2.31 7.90
CA TYR A 125 -12.45 2.41 7.97
C TYR A 125 -12.94 3.59 7.13
N PHE A 126 -12.41 4.79 7.40
CA PHE A 126 -12.78 5.98 6.63
C PHE A 126 -12.39 5.82 5.15
N TYR A 127 -11.26 5.19 4.85
CA TYR A 127 -10.85 4.89 3.47
C TYR A 127 -11.93 4.10 2.71
N ARG A 128 -12.56 3.10 3.36
CA ARG A 128 -13.65 2.32 2.76
C ARG A 128 -14.93 3.14 2.63
N GLU A 129 -15.36 3.81 3.69
CA GLU A 129 -16.58 4.63 3.72
C GLU A 129 -16.54 5.81 2.73
N GLY A 130 -15.36 6.37 2.47
CA GLY A 130 -15.17 7.44 1.49
C GLY A 130 -15.43 7.03 0.03
N GLY A 131 -15.67 5.75 -0.24
CA GLY A 131 -15.95 5.22 -1.58
C GLY A 131 -14.76 5.38 -2.52
N PHE A 132 -13.56 5.08 -2.02
CA PHE A 132 -12.27 5.34 -2.66
C PHE A 132 -11.94 4.36 -3.80
N MET A 133 -12.84 4.26 -4.79
CA MET A 133 -12.66 3.41 -5.98
C MET A 133 -12.81 4.15 -7.31
N LEU A 134 -13.03 5.46 -7.34
CA LEU A 134 -13.20 6.18 -8.60
C LEU A 134 -12.34 7.45 -8.66
N PRO A 135 -11.48 7.59 -9.69
CA PRO A 135 -10.75 8.82 -9.96
C PRO A 135 -11.75 9.89 -10.40
N HIS A 136 -12.27 10.65 -9.45
CA HIS A 136 -13.08 11.82 -9.75
C HIS A 136 -12.18 13.04 -9.84
N LYS A 137 -12.33 13.81 -10.92
CA LYS A 137 -11.64 15.10 -11.12
C LYS A 137 -12.00 16.11 -10.01
N GLU A 138 -13.10 15.90 -9.31
CA GLU A 138 -13.51 16.71 -8.18
C GLU A 138 -13.97 15.83 -7.02
N VAL A 139 -13.40 16.08 -5.84
CA VAL A 139 -13.81 15.44 -4.58
C VAL A 139 -14.97 16.25 -4.01
N PRO A 140 -16.19 15.69 -3.91
CA PRO A 140 -17.31 16.37 -3.28
C PRO A 140 -16.96 16.83 -1.86
N GLN A 141 -17.49 17.98 -1.42
CA GLN A 141 -17.21 18.54 -0.10
C GLN A 141 -17.41 17.52 1.05
N GLN A 142 -18.44 16.67 0.95
CA GLN A 142 -18.72 15.61 1.92
C GLN A 142 -17.57 14.60 2.04
N LYS A 143 -16.88 14.27 0.94
CA LYS A 143 -15.72 13.37 0.93
C LYS A 143 -14.48 14.01 1.58
N ARG A 144 -14.37 15.33 1.62
CA ARG A 144 -13.24 16.03 2.27
C ARG A 144 -13.20 15.77 3.78
N SER A 145 -14.37 15.70 4.44
CA SER A 145 -14.43 15.36 5.86
C SER A 145 -13.82 13.99 6.13
N TYR A 146 -14.13 12.99 5.30
CA TYR A 146 -13.55 11.65 5.41
C TYR A 146 -12.03 11.66 5.19
N PHE A 147 -11.52 12.37 4.17
CA PHE A 147 -10.07 12.47 3.95
C PHE A 147 -9.33 13.11 5.11
N ASN A 148 -9.88 14.16 5.71
CA ASN A 148 -9.26 14.79 6.88
C ASN A 148 -9.18 13.81 8.05
N ARG A 149 -10.27 13.05 8.32
CA ARG A 149 -10.26 12.03 9.38
C ARG A 149 -9.30 10.87 9.09
N MET A 150 -9.17 10.46 7.82
CA MET A 150 -8.17 9.46 7.42
C MET A 150 -6.75 9.97 7.69
N ILE A 151 -6.43 11.19 7.24
CA ILE A 151 -5.12 11.81 7.43
C ILE A 151 -4.79 11.90 8.92
N GLU A 152 -5.71 12.41 9.72
CA GLU A 152 -5.53 12.54 11.17
C GLU A 152 -5.29 11.17 11.82
N SER A 153 -6.09 10.17 11.47
CA SER A 153 -5.96 8.81 12.03
C SER A 153 -4.61 8.18 11.66
N TYR A 154 -4.19 8.25 10.38
CA TYR A 154 -2.87 7.74 9.99
C TYR A 154 -1.73 8.54 10.61
N GLN A 155 -1.84 9.85 10.72
CA GLN A 155 -0.80 10.69 11.32
C GLN A 155 -0.60 10.34 12.80
N ARG A 156 -1.69 10.22 13.58
CA ARG A 156 -1.62 9.78 14.99
C ARG A 156 -0.93 8.41 15.12
N TYR A 157 -1.21 7.48 14.21
CA TYR A 157 -0.52 6.18 14.19
C TYR A 157 0.97 6.32 13.86
N ILE A 158 1.31 7.09 12.82
CA ILE A 158 2.70 7.35 12.40
C ILE A 158 3.51 8.00 13.54
N ASP A 159 2.90 8.93 14.27
CA ASP A 159 3.57 9.64 15.37
C ASP A 159 3.78 8.76 16.62
N SER A 160 3.14 7.57 16.68
CA SER A 160 3.17 6.69 17.85
C SER A 160 3.83 5.33 17.62
N VAL A 161 4.27 5.03 16.39
CA VAL A 161 4.90 3.75 16.03
C VAL A 161 6.17 4.02 15.23
N GLU A 162 7.29 3.39 15.57
CA GLU A 162 8.54 3.56 14.83
C GLU A 162 8.47 2.89 13.44
N GLU A 163 7.94 1.65 13.37
CA GLU A 163 7.77 0.89 12.13
C GLU A 163 6.42 1.15 11.44
N HIS A 164 6.23 2.36 10.91
CA HIS A 164 4.95 2.80 10.32
C HIS A 164 4.96 2.90 8.78
N SER A 165 5.86 2.19 8.10
CA SER A 165 6.05 2.33 6.64
C SER A 165 4.79 2.03 5.83
N TYR A 166 3.96 1.08 6.27
CA TYR A 166 2.68 0.78 5.62
C TYR A 166 1.65 1.91 5.78
N ALA A 167 1.61 2.58 6.94
CA ALA A 167 0.73 3.73 7.17
C ALA A 167 1.10 4.92 6.29
N LEU A 168 2.39 5.13 6.02
CA LEU A 168 2.86 6.14 5.07
C LEU A 168 2.35 5.87 3.65
N VAL A 169 2.34 4.61 3.22
CA VAL A 169 1.78 4.23 1.91
C VAL A 169 0.29 4.54 1.84
N GLN A 170 -0.49 4.22 2.88
CA GLN A 170 -1.92 4.53 2.90
C GLN A 170 -2.17 6.04 2.93
N LEU A 171 -1.40 6.79 3.73
CA LEU A 171 -1.49 8.24 3.80
C LEU A 171 -1.17 8.89 2.45
N ALA A 172 -0.17 8.38 1.72
CA ALA A 172 0.15 8.83 0.36
C ALA A 172 -1.03 8.63 -0.61
N ARG A 173 -1.74 7.50 -0.53
CA ARG A 173 -2.94 7.24 -1.35
C ARG A 173 -4.08 8.22 -1.04
N VAL A 174 -4.26 8.58 0.24
CA VAL A 174 -5.23 9.62 0.63
C VAL A 174 -4.86 10.95 -0.01
N TYR A 175 -3.58 11.35 0.06
CA TYR A 175 -3.11 12.57 -0.58
C TYR A 175 -3.21 12.56 -2.10
N GLU A 176 -3.05 11.40 -2.73
CA GLU A 176 -3.20 11.23 -4.17
C GLU A 176 -4.62 11.55 -4.62
N ALA A 177 -5.65 11.02 -3.96
CA ALA A 177 -7.04 11.36 -4.34
C ALA A 177 -7.43 12.79 -4.00
N MET A 178 -6.67 13.46 -3.12
CA MET A 178 -6.81 14.90 -2.89
C MET A 178 -6.01 15.74 -3.90
N GLY A 179 -5.33 15.12 -4.87
CA GLY A 179 -4.49 15.82 -5.85
C GLY A 179 -3.23 16.46 -5.25
N ARG A 180 -2.79 16.05 -4.06
CA ARG A 180 -1.68 16.69 -3.32
C ARG A 180 -0.34 16.04 -3.66
N GLN A 181 0.11 16.20 -4.91
CA GLN A 181 1.31 15.55 -5.47
C GLN A 181 2.55 15.58 -4.58
N LYS A 182 2.94 16.77 -4.07
CA LYS A 182 4.14 16.89 -3.22
C LYS A 182 4.07 16.01 -1.98
N LYS A 183 2.88 15.88 -1.36
CA LYS A 183 2.68 15.03 -0.18
C LYS A 183 2.69 13.54 -0.54
N VAL A 184 2.15 13.16 -1.69
CA VAL A 184 2.22 11.77 -2.18
C VAL A 184 3.67 11.30 -2.24
N LEU A 185 4.51 12.04 -2.96
CA LEU A 185 5.93 11.68 -3.13
C LEU A 185 6.69 11.70 -1.80
N LEU A 186 6.48 12.73 -0.96
CA LEU A 186 7.10 12.82 0.37
C LEU A 186 6.86 11.56 1.22
N HIS A 187 5.60 11.12 1.32
CA HIS A 187 5.27 9.96 2.17
C HIS A 187 5.71 8.63 1.56
N LEU A 188 5.66 8.50 0.22
CA LEU A 188 6.20 7.31 -0.45
C LEU A 188 7.71 7.21 -0.29
N ASP A 189 8.44 8.32 -0.40
CA ASP A 189 9.89 8.34 -0.21
C ASP A 189 10.30 7.99 1.21
N LYS A 190 9.57 8.50 2.21
CA LYS A 190 9.78 8.10 3.60
C LYS A 190 9.50 6.61 3.81
N ALA A 191 8.47 6.04 3.17
CA ALA A 191 8.19 4.61 3.28
C ALA A 191 9.27 3.76 2.57
N ILE A 192 9.78 4.20 1.42
CA ILE A 192 10.89 3.54 0.70
C ILE A 192 12.17 3.56 1.53
N SER A 193 12.49 4.67 2.21
CA SER A 193 13.67 4.74 3.08
C SER A 193 13.58 3.81 4.29
N MET A 194 12.37 3.32 4.62
CA MET A 194 12.12 2.28 5.63
C MET A 194 12.06 0.86 5.02
N GLY A 195 12.53 0.66 3.78
CA GLY A 195 12.57 -0.64 3.11
C GLY A 195 11.22 -1.14 2.59
N ASN A 196 10.20 -0.28 2.48
CA ASN A 196 8.87 -0.72 2.05
C ASN A 196 8.76 -0.85 0.51
N ILE A 197 8.87 -2.09 0.01
CA ILE A 197 8.78 -2.37 -1.43
C ILE A 197 7.42 -1.98 -2.03
N ASN A 198 6.32 -2.07 -1.27
CA ASN A 198 5.01 -1.61 -1.74
C ASN A 198 5.01 -0.11 -2.05
N ALA A 199 5.72 0.69 -1.24
CA ALA A 199 5.85 2.12 -1.48
C ALA A 199 6.53 2.41 -2.81
N LEU A 200 7.52 1.60 -3.18
CA LEU A 200 8.20 1.69 -4.47
C LEU A 200 7.25 1.39 -5.64
N THR A 201 6.43 0.34 -5.51
CA THR A 201 5.37 0.02 -6.49
C THR A 201 4.37 1.17 -6.63
N GLN A 202 3.89 1.72 -5.51
CA GLN A 202 2.93 2.83 -5.53
C GLN A 202 3.53 4.11 -6.11
N LYS A 203 4.80 4.41 -5.80
CA LYS A 203 5.52 5.56 -6.37
C LYS A 203 5.69 5.38 -7.87
N GLY A 204 6.06 4.19 -8.32
CA GLY A 204 6.18 3.85 -9.73
C GLY A 204 4.87 4.05 -10.48
N ARG A 205 3.75 3.56 -9.93
CA ARG A 205 2.42 3.80 -10.50
C ARG A 205 2.09 5.29 -10.57
N TYR A 206 2.21 5.99 -9.44
CA TYR A 206 1.85 7.39 -9.33
C TYR A 206 2.63 8.28 -10.30
N LEU A 207 3.96 8.11 -10.36
CA LEU A 207 4.82 8.85 -11.28
C LEU A 207 4.43 8.59 -12.72
N PHE A 208 4.16 7.33 -13.08
CA PHE A 208 3.77 7.00 -14.46
C PHE A 208 2.47 7.69 -14.87
N GLU A 209 1.47 7.70 -13.99
CA GLU A 209 0.14 8.23 -14.29
C GLU A 209 0.08 9.76 -14.24
N ALA A 210 0.85 10.41 -13.37
CA ALA A 210 0.69 11.82 -13.07
C ALA A 210 1.91 12.73 -13.32
N VAL A 211 3.12 12.18 -13.49
CA VAL A 211 4.35 12.98 -13.45
C VAL A 211 5.31 12.68 -14.60
N SER A 212 5.89 11.49 -14.63
CA SER A 212 6.92 11.06 -15.58
C SER A 212 6.84 9.55 -15.81
N ARG A 213 6.47 9.15 -17.03
CA ARG A 213 6.41 7.73 -17.45
C ARG A 213 7.76 7.02 -17.26
N LYS A 214 8.86 7.70 -17.62
CA LYS A 214 10.22 7.15 -17.51
C LYS A 214 10.58 6.83 -16.07
N GLU A 215 10.33 7.76 -15.14
CA GLU A 215 10.63 7.55 -13.72
C GLU A 215 9.69 6.53 -13.09
N GLY A 216 8.41 6.54 -13.48
CA GLY A 216 7.44 5.55 -13.04
C GLY A 216 7.85 4.12 -13.41
N ARG A 217 8.24 3.89 -14.67
CA ARG A 217 8.79 2.62 -15.14
C ARG A 217 10.03 2.21 -14.34
N LYS A 218 11.00 3.12 -14.14
CA LYS A 218 12.22 2.84 -13.36
C LYS A 218 11.90 2.29 -11.97
N ASN A 219 10.98 2.93 -11.25
CA ASN A 219 10.59 2.50 -9.90
C ASN A 219 9.87 1.14 -9.91
N LEU A 220 8.98 0.90 -10.89
CA LEU A 220 8.31 -0.38 -11.01
C LEU A 220 9.25 -1.53 -11.37
N VAL A 221 10.21 -1.30 -12.28
CA VAL A 221 11.25 -2.30 -12.62
C VAL A 221 12.03 -2.68 -11.37
N LEU A 222 12.45 -1.70 -10.57
CA LEU A 222 13.14 -1.96 -9.31
C LEU A 222 12.25 -2.74 -8.33
N ALA A 223 10.98 -2.38 -8.17
CA ALA A 223 10.05 -3.13 -7.30
C ALA A 223 9.80 -4.56 -7.78
N SER A 224 9.72 -4.78 -9.10
CA SER A 224 9.62 -6.11 -9.72
C SER A 224 10.89 -6.95 -9.49
N GLN A 225 12.07 -6.34 -9.56
CA GLN A 225 13.34 -7.00 -9.26
C GLN A 225 13.41 -7.43 -7.78
N LEU A 226 12.84 -6.63 -6.88
CA LEU A 226 12.69 -6.95 -5.46
C LEU A 226 11.53 -7.93 -5.16
N GLY A 227 10.87 -8.47 -6.19
CA GLY A 227 9.86 -9.51 -6.04
C GLY A 227 8.44 -9.00 -5.72
N ASP A 228 8.11 -7.72 -5.92
CA ASP A 228 6.72 -7.26 -5.79
C ASP A 228 5.92 -7.60 -7.06
N GLY A 229 5.13 -8.66 -7.01
CA GLY A 229 4.28 -9.09 -8.12
C GLY A 229 3.21 -8.08 -8.53
N ARG A 230 2.88 -7.07 -7.70
CA ARG A 230 2.01 -5.97 -8.13
C ARG A 230 2.75 -5.01 -9.06
N ALA A 231 4.06 -4.85 -8.89
CA ALA A 231 4.87 -4.09 -9.83
C ALA A 231 4.91 -4.79 -11.19
N ASP A 232 5.02 -6.12 -11.20
CA ASP A 232 4.88 -6.93 -12.43
C ASP A 232 3.52 -6.68 -13.11
N TYR A 233 2.41 -6.68 -12.36
CA TYR A 233 1.10 -6.33 -12.92
C TYR A 233 1.08 -4.93 -13.54
N TRP A 234 1.56 -3.91 -12.81
CA TRP A 234 1.57 -2.54 -13.32
C TRP A 234 2.46 -2.36 -14.54
N LEU A 235 3.63 -3.01 -14.57
CA LEU A 235 4.49 -3.01 -15.76
C LEU A 235 3.76 -3.61 -16.96
N SER A 236 3.07 -4.74 -16.77
CA SER A 236 2.27 -5.34 -17.84
C SER A 236 1.19 -4.39 -18.37
N GLU A 237 0.41 -3.77 -17.47
CA GLU A 237 -0.58 -2.76 -17.86
C GLU A 237 0.07 -1.59 -18.60
N PHE A 238 1.25 -1.14 -18.15
CA PHE A 238 1.92 0.04 -18.70
C PHE A 238 2.43 -0.20 -20.11
N TYR A 239 3.04 -1.36 -20.37
CA TYR A 239 3.44 -1.74 -21.71
C TYR A 239 2.23 -1.79 -22.67
N LEU A 240 1.04 -2.18 -22.20
CA LEU A 240 -0.18 -2.18 -23.01
C LEU A 240 -0.87 -0.80 -23.11
N ARG A 241 -0.47 0.21 -22.32
CA ARG A 241 -1.07 1.56 -22.30
C ARG A 241 -0.38 2.54 -23.25
N GLY A 242 0.62 2.10 -24.02
CA GLY A 242 1.11 2.87 -25.17
C GLY A 242 -0.03 3.23 -26.13
N ASP A 243 0.18 4.25 -26.96
CA ASP A 243 -0.68 4.42 -28.14
C ASP A 243 -0.64 3.10 -28.91
N VAL A 244 -1.79 2.48 -29.17
CA VAL A 244 -1.87 1.14 -29.77
C VAL A 244 -1.14 1.13 -31.12
N LEU A 245 -1.09 2.28 -31.79
CA LEU A 245 -0.36 2.48 -33.04
C LEU A 245 1.17 2.50 -32.89
N ASN A 246 1.68 2.67 -31.68
CA ASN A 246 3.10 2.76 -31.35
C ASN A 246 3.59 1.61 -30.43
N LEU A 247 2.78 0.57 -30.22
CA LEU A 247 3.21 -0.61 -29.45
C LEU A 247 4.24 -1.41 -30.25
N THR A 248 5.41 -1.63 -29.65
CA THR A 248 6.45 -2.50 -30.24
C THR A 248 6.19 -3.97 -29.88
N VAL A 249 6.81 -4.90 -30.61
CA VAL A 249 6.71 -6.33 -30.26
C VAL A 249 7.34 -6.56 -28.89
N GLU A 250 8.42 -5.84 -28.58
CA GLU A 250 9.12 -5.86 -27.30
C GLU A 250 8.21 -5.45 -26.15
N ASP A 251 7.39 -4.41 -26.31
CA ASP A 251 6.41 -4.00 -25.30
C ASP A 251 5.38 -5.11 -25.04
N LEU A 252 4.90 -5.77 -26.09
CA LEU A 252 3.96 -6.89 -25.95
C LEU A 252 4.61 -8.06 -25.21
N VAL A 253 5.85 -8.43 -25.57
CA VAL A 253 6.56 -9.54 -24.91
C VAL A 253 6.82 -9.21 -23.45
N LEU A 254 7.31 -8.01 -23.15
CA LEU A 254 7.52 -7.54 -21.78
C LEU A 254 6.21 -7.55 -20.99
N SER A 255 5.10 -7.12 -21.59
CA SER A 255 3.78 -7.23 -20.98
C SER A 255 3.43 -8.68 -20.62
N LYS A 256 3.51 -9.62 -21.58
CA LYS A 256 3.17 -11.03 -21.34
C LYS A 256 4.04 -11.65 -20.24
N MET A 257 5.34 -11.38 -20.25
CA MET A 257 6.27 -11.93 -19.27
C MET A 257 6.01 -11.39 -17.86
N HIS A 258 5.82 -10.07 -17.71
CA HIS A 258 5.44 -9.49 -16.42
C HIS A 258 4.08 -9.99 -15.95
N PHE A 259 3.10 -10.10 -16.85
CA PHE A 259 1.79 -10.67 -16.53
C PHE A 259 1.88 -12.11 -16.01
N ALA A 260 2.67 -12.96 -16.67
CA ALA A 260 2.90 -14.34 -16.24
C ALA A 260 3.53 -14.40 -14.84
N ARG A 261 4.50 -13.52 -14.54
CA ARG A 261 5.10 -13.40 -13.20
C ARG A 261 4.08 -12.96 -12.14
N ALA A 262 3.26 -11.95 -12.45
CA ALA A 262 2.20 -11.49 -11.55
C ALA A 262 1.18 -12.60 -11.24
N LYS A 263 0.79 -13.38 -12.26
CA LYS A 263 -0.11 -14.54 -12.12
C LYS A 263 0.50 -15.63 -11.24
N LYS A 264 1.76 -16.00 -11.47
CA LYS A 264 2.49 -17.00 -10.65
C LYS A 264 2.54 -16.60 -9.17
N GLN A 265 2.72 -15.31 -8.89
CA GLN A 265 2.79 -14.78 -7.53
C GLN A 265 1.43 -14.57 -6.86
N LYS A 266 0.31 -14.80 -7.57
CA LYS A 266 -1.06 -14.51 -7.09
C LYS A 266 -1.20 -13.07 -6.56
N ALA A 267 -0.43 -12.14 -7.13
CA ALA A 267 -0.29 -10.79 -6.59
C ALA A 267 -1.53 -9.91 -6.79
N VAL A 268 -2.41 -10.31 -7.71
CA VAL A 268 -3.60 -9.56 -8.11
C VAL A 268 -4.78 -10.52 -8.26
N ALA A 269 -5.99 -10.03 -7.96
CA ALA A 269 -7.22 -10.83 -8.07
C ALA A 269 -7.43 -11.35 -9.51
N PRO A 270 -7.92 -12.60 -9.68
CA PRO A 270 -8.05 -13.23 -11.01
C PRO A 270 -8.86 -12.42 -12.04
N HIS A 271 -9.90 -11.70 -11.60
CA HIS A 271 -10.74 -10.90 -12.50
C HIS A 271 -9.99 -9.70 -13.10
N ILE A 272 -9.03 -9.11 -12.38
CA ILE A 272 -8.16 -8.04 -12.89
C ILE A 272 -7.17 -8.61 -13.90
N LEU A 273 -6.66 -9.83 -13.64
CA LEU A 273 -5.75 -10.50 -14.57
C LEU A 273 -6.43 -10.78 -15.92
N GLY A 274 -7.70 -11.19 -15.91
CA GLY A 274 -8.46 -11.44 -17.13
C GLY A 274 -8.58 -10.24 -18.07
N PHE A 275 -8.51 -8.99 -17.55
CA PHE A 275 -8.55 -7.78 -18.38
C PHE A 275 -7.30 -7.63 -19.24
N VAL A 276 -6.11 -7.77 -18.64
CA VAL A 276 -4.81 -7.71 -19.34
C VAL A 276 -4.72 -8.81 -20.38
N GLU A 277 -5.07 -10.04 -20.02
CA GLU A 277 -5.02 -11.21 -20.90
C GLU A 277 -5.95 -11.04 -22.11
N LYS A 278 -7.19 -10.59 -21.88
CA LYS A 278 -8.14 -10.31 -22.95
C LYS A 278 -7.63 -9.21 -23.89
N LYS A 279 -7.00 -8.16 -23.33
CA LYS A 279 -6.44 -7.05 -24.12
C LYS A 279 -5.25 -7.52 -24.97
N LEU A 280 -4.32 -8.27 -24.39
CA LEU A 280 -3.17 -8.83 -25.10
C LEU A 280 -3.61 -9.75 -26.25
N ASN A 281 -4.52 -10.69 -25.97
CA ASN A 281 -5.04 -11.61 -26.99
C ASN A 281 -5.76 -10.89 -28.13
N ARG A 282 -6.47 -9.80 -27.82
CA ARG A 282 -7.11 -8.95 -28.84
C ARG A 282 -6.07 -8.32 -29.77
N ILE A 283 -5.01 -7.73 -29.21
CA ILE A 283 -3.93 -7.10 -30.00
C ILE A 283 -3.25 -8.14 -30.90
N LEU A 284 -2.86 -9.30 -30.35
CA LEU A 284 -2.19 -10.35 -31.13
C LEU A 284 -3.07 -10.89 -32.27
N LYS A 285 -4.39 -10.96 -32.06
CA LYS A 285 -5.34 -11.36 -33.11
C LYS A 285 -5.51 -10.29 -34.20
N GLU A 286 -5.53 -9.01 -33.83
CA GLU A 286 -5.69 -7.89 -34.77
C GLU A 286 -4.43 -7.66 -35.64
N PHE A 287 -3.25 -8.11 -35.18
CA PHE A 287 -1.98 -7.91 -35.88
C PHE A 287 -1.18 -9.23 -36.09
N PRO A 288 -1.57 -10.11 -37.02
CA PRO A 288 -0.95 -11.44 -37.18
C PRO A 288 0.56 -11.42 -37.49
N ARG A 289 1.05 -10.40 -38.18
CA ARG A 289 2.50 -10.23 -38.46
C ARG A 289 3.32 -9.98 -37.20
N ILE A 290 2.71 -9.36 -36.18
CA ILE A 290 3.32 -9.14 -34.86
C ILE A 290 3.39 -10.48 -34.11
N ASN A 291 2.40 -11.35 -34.28
CA ASN A 291 2.30 -12.62 -33.55
C ASN A 291 3.49 -13.57 -33.80
N ALA A 292 3.96 -13.71 -35.04
CA ALA A 292 5.09 -14.59 -35.35
C ALA A 292 6.42 -14.10 -34.73
N LYS A 293 6.70 -12.78 -34.80
CA LYS A 293 7.88 -12.18 -34.13
C LYS A 293 7.74 -12.25 -32.60
N PHE A 294 6.52 -12.11 -32.10
CA PHE A 294 6.21 -12.18 -30.67
C PHE A 294 6.48 -13.55 -30.06
N ASP A 295 5.99 -14.63 -30.68
CA ASP A 295 6.19 -16.00 -30.16
C ASP A 295 7.67 -16.36 -30.12
N PHE A 296 8.42 -16.03 -31.19
CA PHE A 296 9.88 -16.21 -31.22
C PHE A 296 10.59 -15.48 -30.09
N ILE A 297 10.35 -14.17 -29.93
CA ILE A 297 11.02 -13.36 -28.91
C ILE A 297 10.62 -13.83 -27.50
N TYR A 298 9.36 -14.20 -27.30
CA TYR A 298 8.88 -14.68 -26.00
C TYR A 298 9.53 -16.01 -25.60
N GLU A 299 9.64 -16.97 -26.52
CA GLU A 299 10.30 -18.25 -26.28
C GLU A 299 11.80 -18.06 -26.01
N ALA A 300 12.49 -17.27 -26.83
CA ALA A 300 13.91 -16.96 -26.66
C ALA A 300 14.20 -16.25 -25.33
N ALA A 301 13.40 -15.25 -24.96
CA ALA A 301 13.55 -14.53 -23.70
C ALA A 301 13.24 -15.41 -22.47
N THR A 302 12.34 -16.39 -22.62
CA THR A 302 12.03 -17.37 -21.57
C THR A 302 13.19 -18.36 -21.40
N ALA A 303 13.75 -18.86 -22.50
CA ALA A 303 14.90 -19.77 -22.49
C ALA A 303 16.14 -19.09 -21.87
N ALA A 304 16.44 -17.86 -22.28
CA ALA A 304 17.55 -17.08 -21.73
C ALA A 304 17.46 -16.89 -20.20
N ARG A 305 16.24 -16.91 -19.63
CA ARG A 305 16.04 -16.83 -18.18
C ARG A 305 16.13 -18.15 -17.45
N SER A 306 15.90 -19.28 -18.11
CA SER A 306 16.04 -20.61 -17.48
C SER A 306 17.49 -21.05 -17.33
N GLU A 307 18.42 -20.44 -18.07
CA GLU A 307 19.85 -20.80 -18.08
C GLU A 307 20.68 -20.05 -17.01
N ASP A 308 20.05 -19.49 -15.98
CA ASP A 308 20.72 -18.67 -14.94
C ASP A 308 21.56 -17.50 -15.47
N LEU A 309 21.33 -17.08 -16.72
CA LEU A 309 21.97 -15.90 -17.27
C LEU A 309 21.47 -14.65 -16.51
N VAL A 310 22.42 -13.83 -16.07
CA VAL A 310 22.22 -12.59 -15.28
C VAL A 310 21.67 -11.46 -16.15
N PHE A 311 20.64 -11.71 -16.96
CA PHE A 311 19.98 -10.70 -17.76
C PHE A 311 18.70 -10.22 -17.09
N SER A 312 18.50 -8.90 -17.08
CA SER A 312 17.19 -8.33 -16.84
C SER A 312 16.22 -8.77 -17.94
N LEU A 313 14.92 -8.70 -17.64
CA LEU A 313 13.88 -9.06 -18.61
C LEU A 313 13.97 -8.22 -19.89
N GLU A 314 14.29 -6.94 -19.74
CA GLU A 314 14.42 -5.98 -20.83
C GLU A 314 15.63 -6.31 -21.73
N GLU A 315 16.75 -6.73 -21.14
CA GLU A 315 17.93 -7.17 -21.88
C GLU A 315 17.67 -8.46 -22.65
N ALA A 316 16.99 -9.43 -22.05
CA ALA A 316 16.63 -10.69 -22.71
C ALA A 316 15.73 -10.45 -23.93
N VAL A 317 14.70 -9.60 -23.78
CA VAL A 317 13.80 -9.23 -24.89
C VAL A 317 14.55 -8.46 -25.98
N SER A 318 15.40 -7.50 -25.61
CA SER A 318 16.20 -6.73 -26.57
C SER A 318 17.20 -7.60 -27.34
N LEU A 319 17.82 -8.59 -26.68
CA LEU A 319 18.71 -9.56 -27.33
C LEU A 319 17.95 -10.43 -28.32
N ALA A 320 16.82 -11.01 -27.89
CA ALA A 320 15.98 -11.85 -28.74
C ALA A 320 15.43 -11.10 -29.97
N SER A 321 15.07 -9.82 -29.82
CA SER A 321 14.62 -9.01 -30.95
C SER A 321 15.73 -8.76 -31.97
N ARG A 322 16.96 -8.44 -31.51
CA ARG A 322 18.12 -8.29 -32.40
C ARG A 322 18.46 -9.58 -33.14
N GLN A 323 18.35 -10.73 -32.46
CA GLN A 323 18.56 -12.04 -33.09
C GLN A 323 17.53 -12.32 -34.18
N PHE A 324 16.24 -12.03 -33.93
CA PHE A 324 15.19 -12.16 -34.95
C PHE A 324 15.46 -11.29 -36.17
N ASP A 325 15.81 -10.01 -35.96
CA ASP A 325 16.06 -9.08 -37.06
C ASP A 325 17.32 -9.44 -37.86
N SER A 326 18.32 -10.07 -37.22
CA SER A 326 19.50 -10.62 -37.90
C SER A 326 19.14 -11.82 -38.77
N ALA A 327 18.41 -12.79 -38.21
CA ALA A 327 17.98 -13.99 -38.93
C ALA A 327 17.18 -13.64 -40.18
N LYS A 328 16.32 -12.61 -40.11
CA LYS A 328 15.54 -12.14 -41.27
C LYS A 328 16.38 -11.60 -42.43
N LYS A 329 17.60 -11.11 -42.19
CA LYS A 329 18.48 -10.57 -43.25
C LYS A 329 19.21 -11.67 -44.03
N GLU A 330 19.29 -12.87 -43.48
CA GLU A 330 19.99 -14.02 -44.08
C GLU A 330 19.09 -14.85 -45.01
N TYR A 331 17.77 -14.62 -44.96
CA TYR A 331 16.75 -15.25 -45.81
C TYR A 331 16.17 -14.28 -46.84
#